data_AF-A0A9Q3S251-F1
#
_entry.id   AF-A0A9Q3S251-F1
#
_cell.length_a   1.000
_cell.length_b   1.000
_cell.length_c   1.000
_cell.angle_alpha   90.00
_cell.angle_beta   90.00
_cell.angle_gamma   90.00
#
_symmetry.space_group_name_H-M   'P 1'
#
loop_
_entity.id
_entity.type
_entity.pdbx_description
1 polymer ?
#
loop_
_entity_poly.entity_id
_entity_poly.type
_entity_poly.pdbx_seq_one_letter_code
_entity_poly.pdbx_strand_id
1 'polypeptide(L)'
;MKFTKTALIASAAAMSLGLAACDGPQEEAMEDQAEQMESELDAQAEAMEDAGASEEAVEAMEDKADAVEDAGEEAADEMDGM
;
A
#
# COMPACT_ATOMS: atom_id res chain seq x y z
N MET A 1 3.16 -16.58 28.73
CA MET A 1 1.86 -16.43 28.05
C MET A 1 2.17 -16.17 26.58
N LYS A 2 1.59 -16.96 25.68
CA LYS A 2 1.80 -16.85 24.24
C LYS A 2 1.12 -15.56 23.78
N PHE A 3 1.89 -14.50 23.49
CA PHE A 3 1.34 -13.27 22.93
C PHE A 3 0.91 -13.55 21.49
N THR A 4 -0.37 -13.87 21.34
CA THR A 4 -1.01 -14.23 20.08
C THR A 4 -0.90 -13.06 19.10
N LYS A 5 -0.47 -13.33 17.86
CA LYS A 5 -0.35 -12.37 16.74
C LYS A 5 -1.59 -11.48 16.53
N THR A 6 -2.74 -11.87 17.08
CA THR A 6 -4.01 -11.13 17.09
C THR A 6 -3.96 -9.81 17.87
N ALA A 7 -3.09 -9.67 18.88
CA ALA A 7 -3.05 -8.45 19.70
C ALA A 7 -2.43 -7.23 18.98
N LEU A 8 -1.56 -7.47 17.99
CA LEU A 8 -1.01 -6.38 17.16
C LEU A 8 -2.05 -5.82 16.19
N ILE A 9 -2.88 -6.68 15.61
CA ILE A 9 -3.96 -6.28 14.70
C ILE A 9 -5.07 -5.53 15.46
N ALA A 10 -5.39 -5.97 16.69
CA ALA A 10 -6.38 -5.30 17.53
C ALA A 10 -5.92 -3.90 18.01
N SER A 11 -4.60 -3.66 18.11
CA SER A 11 -4.07 -2.35 18.51
C SER A 11 -4.12 -1.33 17.38
N ALA A 12 -4.03 -1.78 16.12
CA ALA A 12 -4.27 -0.93 14.96
C ALA A 12 -5.75 -0.50 14.88
N ALA A 13 -6.67 -1.44 15.09
CA ALA A 13 -8.10 -1.16 15.12
C ALA A 13 -8.54 -0.29 16.32
N ALA A 14 -7.84 -0.31 17.45
CA ALA A 14 -8.21 0.51 18.60
C ALA A 14 -7.67 1.95 18.52
N MET A 15 -6.61 2.20 17.73
CA MET A 15 -6.15 3.57 17.45
C MET A 15 -7.03 4.28 16.42
N SER A 16 -7.77 3.56 15.58
CA SER A 16 -8.75 4.14 14.67
C SER A 16 -10.07 4.53 15.35
N LEU A 17 -10.45 3.92 16.48
CA LEU A 17 -11.64 4.36 17.24
C LEU A 17 -11.48 5.68 18.02
N GLY A 18 -10.26 6.25 18.07
CA GLY A 18 -9.96 7.53 18.74
C GLY A 18 -9.69 8.70 17.80
N LEU A 19 -9.46 8.45 16.51
CA LEU A 19 -9.46 9.45 15.43
C LEU A 19 -10.90 9.57 14.95
N ALA A 20 -11.69 10.32 15.71
CA ALA A 20 -13.09 10.61 15.44
C ALA A 20 -13.34 10.83 13.94
N ALA A 21 -14.26 10.03 13.38
CA ALA A 21 -15.19 10.39 12.32
C ALA A 21 -14.91 11.74 11.62
N CYS A 22 -14.38 11.70 10.40
CA CYS A 22 -14.57 12.68 9.33
C CYS A 22 -13.94 12.06 8.06
N ASP A 23 -14.72 11.91 6.99
CA ASP A 23 -14.22 11.80 5.61
C ASP A 23 -12.98 12.68 5.37
N GLY A 24 -12.02 12.21 4.56
CA GLY A 24 -11.07 13.07 3.86
C GLY A 24 -9.56 13.04 4.21
N PRO A 25 -9.03 12.27 5.19
CA PRO A 25 -7.57 12.11 5.31
C PRO A 25 -7.07 10.66 5.48
N GLN A 26 -7.96 9.67 5.53
CA GLN A 26 -7.58 8.25 5.66
C GLN A 26 -7.56 7.51 4.31
N GLU A 27 -8.49 7.84 3.42
CA GLU A 27 -8.48 7.52 1.98
C GLU A 27 -7.22 8.11 1.34
N GLU A 28 -7.08 9.45 1.38
CA GLU A 28 -5.87 10.16 0.91
C GLU A 28 -4.57 9.57 1.50
N ALA A 29 -4.54 9.22 2.79
CA ALA A 29 -3.32 8.64 3.39
C ALA A 29 -3.06 7.17 3.00
N MET A 30 -4.07 6.47 2.48
CA MET A 30 -3.93 5.12 1.95
C MET A 30 -3.50 5.18 0.47
N GLU A 31 -4.12 6.06 -0.32
CA GLU A 31 -3.68 6.41 -1.68
C GLU A 31 -2.24 6.94 -1.68
N ASP A 32 -1.91 7.93 -0.85
CA ASP A 32 -0.55 8.49 -0.69
C ASP A 32 0.49 7.42 -0.31
N GLN A 33 0.07 6.36 0.40
CA GLN A 33 0.95 5.25 0.75
C GLN A 33 1.12 4.28 -0.43
N ALA A 34 0.04 4.02 -1.17
CA ALA A 34 0.06 3.18 -2.36
C ALA A 34 0.90 3.83 -3.46
N GLU A 35 0.68 5.12 -3.76
CA GLU A 35 1.48 5.91 -4.71
C GLU A 35 2.96 5.95 -4.32
N GLN A 36 3.29 6.11 -3.03
CA GLN A 36 4.69 6.08 -2.62
C GLN A 36 5.33 4.71 -2.82
N MET A 37 4.61 3.63 -2.58
CA MET A 37 5.11 2.28 -2.81
C MET A 37 5.22 1.95 -4.30
N GLU A 38 4.27 2.39 -5.12
CA GLU A 38 4.30 2.32 -6.58
C GLU A 38 5.58 3.02 -7.09
N SER A 39 5.78 4.28 -6.71
CA SER A 39 6.94 5.06 -7.14
C SER A 39 8.28 4.45 -6.68
N GLU A 40 8.32 3.85 -5.48
CA GLU A 40 9.51 3.11 -5.03
C GLU A 40 9.77 1.83 -5.83
N LEU A 41 8.72 1.16 -6.30
CA LEU A 41 8.84 -0.04 -7.13
C LEU A 41 9.22 0.31 -8.56
N ASP A 42 8.65 1.37 -9.12
CA ASP A 42 8.97 1.90 -10.45
C ASP A 42 10.43 2.39 -10.51
N ALA A 43 10.87 3.16 -9.51
CA ALA A 43 12.28 3.56 -9.40
C ALA A 43 13.23 2.35 -9.25
N GLN A 44 12.78 1.25 -8.65
CA GLN A 44 13.56 0.01 -8.61
C GLN A 44 13.54 -0.72 -9.96
N ALA A 45 12.44 -0.67 -10.71
CA ALA A 45 12.32 -1.23 -12.05
C ALA A 45 13.28 -0.50 -13.02
N GLU A 46 13.26 0.84 -13.02
CA GLU A 46 14.22 1.67 -13.78
C GLU A 46 15.67 1.35 -13.40
N ALA A 47 15.97 1.25 -12.09
CA ALA A 47 17.31 0.90 -11.64
C ALA A 47 17.73 -0.52 -12.08
N MET A 48 16.77 -1.44 -12.23
CA MET A 48 17.02 -2.77 -12.75
C MET A 48 17.30 -2.74 -14.26
N GLU A 49 16.53 -1.95 -15.01
CA GLU A 49 16.73 -1.73 -16.44
C GLU A 49 18.13 -1.16 -16.70
N ASP A 50 18.52 -0.12 -15.97
CA ASP A 50 19.85 0.51 -16.05
C ASP A 50 20.98 -0.46 -15.66
N ALA A 51 20.71 -1.39 -14.74
CA ALA A 51 21.64 -2.46 -14.37
C ALA A 51 21.73 -3.59 -15.41
N GLY A 52 20.92 -3.53 -16.48
CA GLY A 52 20.87 -4.51 -17.54
C GLY A 52 20.09 -5.78 -17.18
N ALA A 53 19.09 -5.66 -16.30
CA ALA A 53 18.13 -6.73 -16.06
C ALA A 53 17.35 -7.07 -17.34
N SER A 54 16.79 -8.27 -17.38
CA SER A 54 15.93 -8.69 -18.49
C SER A 54 14.62 -7.91 -18.47
N GLU A 55 14.04 -7.65 -19.65
CA GLU A 55 12.71 -7.04 -19.80
C GLU A 55 11.65 -7.75 -18.92
N GLU A 56 11.62 -9.10 -18.87
CA GLU A 56 10.70 -9.84 -17.99
C GLU A 56 10.85 -9.52 -16.48
N ALA A 57 12.05 -9.14 -16.03
CA ALA A 57 12.28 -8.83 -14.62
C ALA A 57 11.88 -7.39 -14.28
N VAL A 58 11.97 -6.49 -15.25
CA VAL A 58 11.48 -5.11 -15.17
C VAL A 58 9.94 -5.13 -15.21
N GLU A 59 9.35 -5.81 -16.20
CA GLU A 59 7.89 -5.99 -16.30
C GLU A 59 7.30 -6.63 -15.04
N ALA A 60 7.93 -7.65 -14.47
CA ALA A 60 7.43 -8.26 -13.22
C ALA A 60 7.48 -7.30 -12.00
N MET A 61 8.30 -6.26 -12.08
CA MET A 61 8.40 -5.24 -11.03
C MET A 61 7.39 -4.10 -11.26
N GLU A 62 7.18 -3.71 -12.52
CA GLU A 62 6.10 -2.81 -12.95
C GLU A 62 4.72 -3.42 -12.64
N ASP A 63 4.47 -4.67 -13.02
CA ASP A 63 3.23 -5.42 -12.68
C ASP A 63 2.94 -5.43 -11.18
N LYS A 64 4.00 -5.38 -10.37
CA LYS A 64 3.88 -5.36 -8.91
C LYS A 64 3.60 -3.95 -8.38
N ALA A 65 4.11 -2.92 -9.04
CA ALA A 65 3.81 -1.52 -8.74
C ALA A 65 2.33 -1.26 -8.99
N ASP A 66 1.84 -1.62 -10.18
CA ASP A 66 0.42 -1.56 -10.57
C ASP A 66 -0.47 -2.30 -9.55
N ALA A 67 -0.10 -3.53 -9.17
CA ALA A 67 -0.88 -4.31 -8.21
C ALA A 67 -0.92 -3.69 -6.80
N VAL A 68 0.05 -2.84 -6.45
CA VAL A 68 0.06 -2.12 -5.17
C VAL A 68 -0.80 -0.86 -5.24
N GLU A 69 -0.78 -0.14 -6.36
CA GLU A 69 -1.67 0.98 -6.65
C GLU A 69 -3.13 0.51 -6.64
N ASP A 70 -3.48 -0.50 -7.45
CA ASP A 70 -4.82 -1.08 -7.53
C ASP A 70 -5.35 -1.52 -6.15
N ALA A 71 -4.51 -2.19 -5.35
CA ALA A 71 -4.90 -2.66 -4.03
C ALA A 71 -5.06 -1.51 -3.01
N GLY A 72 -4.33 -0.41 -3.21
CA GLY A 72 -4.46 0.82 -2.43
C GLY A 72 -5.76 1.55 -2.76
N GLU A 73 -6.05 1.73 -4.05
CA GLU A 73 -7.30 2.32 -4.53
C GLU A 73 -8.52 1.50 -4.08
N GLU A 74 -8.53 0.18 -4.27
CA GLU A 74 -9.68 -0.66 -3.87
C GLU A 74 -9.93 -0.61 -2.35
N ALA A 75 -8.85 -0.52 -1.56
CA ALA A 75 -8.94 -0.40 -0.11
C ALA A 75 -9.37 1.01 0.34
N ALA A 76 -8.99 2.06 -0.40
CA ALA A 76 -9.47 3.43 -0.19
C ALA A 76 -10.96 3.55 -0.54
N ASP A 77 -11.38 3.00 -1.68
CA ASP A 77 -12.78 2.93 -2.13
C ASP A 77 -13.66 2.14 -1.14
N GLU A 78 -13.18 1.01 -0.60
CA GLU A 78 -13.93 0.23 0.40
C GLU A 78 -14.12 1.03 1.71
N MET A 79 -13.20 1.96 2.01
CA MET A 79 -13.28 2.85 3.17
C MET A 79 -14.21 4.06 2.93
N ASP A 80 -14.31 4.58 1.69
CA ASP A 80 -15.25 5.65 1.31
C ASP A 80 -16.70 5.14 1.17
N GLY A 81 -16.87 3.87 0.78
CA GLY A 81 -18.17 3.24 0.57
C GLY A 81 -18.96 2.79 1.82
N MET A 82 -18.43 2.95 3.04
CA MET A 82 -19.05 2.53 4.32
C MET A 82 -19.77 3.65 5.07
#